data_AF-A0A9X4IKD0-F1
#
_entry.id   AF-A0A9X4IKD0-F1
#
_cell.length_a   1.000
_cell.length_b   1.000
_cell.length_c   1.000
_cell.angle_alpha   90.00
_cell.angle_beta   90.00
_cell.angle_gamma   90.00
#
_symmetry.space_group_name_H-M   'P 1'
#
loop_
_entity.id
_entity.type
_entity.pdbx_description
1 polymer ?
#
loop_
_entity_poly.entity_id
_entity_poly.type
_entity_poly.pdbx_seq_one_letter_code
_entity_poly.pdbx_strand_id
1 'polypeptide(L)'
;MATKSTQKPKAKLGDYCITAAQHNNPDNHCASQFFIRIYQHNILSGLDEWSVIGWRNSYYVVDLLKGGETVYSAKANGKNPYLGDKIEFELRIAHNGVNYKIEDMPTKE
;
A
#
# COMPACT_ATOMS: atom_id res chain seq x y z
N MET A 1 -3.26 -19.07 27.00
CA MET A 1 -3.08 -18.51 25.64
C MET A 1 -3.30 -17.00 25.75
N ALA A 2 -2.25 -16.20 25.64
CA ALA A 2 -2.38 -14.74 25.70
C ALA A 2 -2.89 -14.23 24.35
N THR A 3 -4.09 -13.66 24.35
CA THR A 3 -4.63 -12.90 23.22
C THR A 3 -3.72 -11.68 22.99
N LYS A 4 -2.93 -11.71 21.92
CA LYS A 4 -2.25 -10.50 21.43
C LYS A 4 -3.35 -9.49 21.12
N SER A 5 -3.45 -8.44 21.94
CA SER A 5 -4.21 -7.25 21.57
C SER A 5 -3.55 -6.67 20.34
N THR A 6 -4.13 -6.92 19.16
CA THR A 6 -3.71 -6.28 17.91
C THR A 6 -4.11 -4.82 18.02
N GLN A 7 -3.19 -4.01 18.56
CA GLN A 7 -3.34 -2.57 18.60
C GLN A 7 -3.50 -2.09 17.15
N LYS A 8 -4.67 -1.52 16.83
CA LYS A 8 -4.95 -1.03 15.48
C LYS A 8 -3.84 -0.07 15.04
N PRO A 9 -3.33 -0.16 13.80
CA PRO A 9 -2.34 0.78 13.32
C PRO A 9 -2.88 2.20 13.42
N LYS A 10 -2.06 3.11 13.96
CA LYS A 10 -2.38 4.54 14.06
C LYS A 10 -1.72 5.26 12.90
N ALA A 11 -2.53 5.91 12.06
CA ALA A 11 -2.04 6.71 10.94
C ALA A 11 -1.24 7.93 11.40
N LYS A 12 -0.29 8.34 10.58
CA LYS A 12 0.44 9.60 10.66
C LYS A 12 0.12 10.46 9.45
N LEU A 13 0.31 11.77 9.58
CA LEU A 13 0.17 12.69 8.46
C LEU A 13 1.10 12.26 7.32
N GLY A 14 0.57 12.22 6.10
CA GLY A 14 1.26 11.69 4.93
C GLY A 14 1.05 10.20 4.67
N ASP A 15 0.47 9.44 5.62
CA ASP A 15 0.16 8.04 5.39
C ASP A 15 -0.95 7.86 4.33
N TYR A 16 -0.89 6.78 3.58
CA TYR A 16 -1.87 6.41 2.55
C TYR A 16 -2.63 5.14 2.93
N CYS A 17 -3.82 4.95 2.38
CA CYS A 17 -4.51 3.66 2.47
C CYS A 17 -5.28 3.30 1.20
N ILE A 18 -5.36 2.01 0.92
CA ILE A 18 -6.17 1.42 -0.16
C ILE A 18 -7.47 0.89 0.45
N THR A 19 -8.61 1.41 0.01
CA THR A 19 -9.93 1.01 0.55
C THR A 19 -10.75 0.15 -0.41
N ALA A 20 -10.34 0.05 -1.67
CA ALA A 20 -10.97 -0.80 -2.68
C ALA A 20 -9.97 -1.13 -3.79
N ALA A 21 -10.20 -2.24 -4.48
CA ALA A 21 -9.48 -2.65 -5.68
C ALA A 21 -10.49 -3.07 -6.76
N GLN A 22 -10.19 -2.79 -8.02
CA GLN A 22 -10.96 -3.26 -9.17
C GLN A 22 -10.03 -3.75 -10.27
N HIS A 23 -10.47 -4.79 -10.98
CA HIS A 23 -9.76 -5.38 -12.10
C HIS A 23 -10.53 -5.03 -13.38
N ASN A 24 -10.10 -3.96 -14.06
CA ASN A 24 -10.74 -3.53 -15.31
C ASN A 24 -10.38 -4.43 -16.50
N ASN A 25 -9.40 -5.33 -16.34
CA ASN A 25 -9.04 -6.30 -17.36
C ASN A 25 -8.88 -7.68 -16.70
N PRO A 26 -9.75 -8.67 -17.01
CA PRO A 26 -9.65 -10.01 -16.45
C PRO A 26 -8.38 -10.76 -16.91
N ASP A 27 -7.81 -10.38 -18.06
CA ASP A 27 -6.64 -11.04 -18.65
C ASP A 27 -5.31 -10.39 -18.22
N ASN A 28 -5.36 -9.27 -17.49
CA ASN A 28 -4.17 -8.57 -17.03
C ASN A 28 -4.35 -8.04 -15.60
N HIS A 29 -3.93 -8.85 -14.63
CA HIS A 29 -3.93 -8.48 -13.21
C HIS A 29 -3.07 -7.23 -12.90
N CYS A 30 -2.10 -6.88 -13.75
CA CYS A 30 -1.33 -5.64 -13.62
C CYS A 30 -2.14 -4.38 -13.96
N ALA A 31 -3.30 -4.52 -14.62
CA ALA A 31 -4.23 -3.43 -14.91
C ALA A 31 -5.19 -3.11 -13.75
N SER A 32 -4.92 -3.64 -12.56
CA SER A 32 -5.69 -3.35 -11.35
C SER A 32 -5.63 -1.86 -11.01
N GLN A 33 -6.77 -1.33 -10.58
CA GLN A 33 -6.88 0.00 -10.00
C GLN A 33 -7.24 -0.09 -8.52
N PHE A 34 -6.71 0.82 -7.73
CA PHE A 34 -6.85 0.89 -6.29
C PHE A 34 -7.44 2.24 -5.90
N PHE A 35 -8.43 2.25 -5.02
CA PHE A 35 -9.00 3.48 -4.50
C PHE A 35 -8.19 3.95 -3.30
N ILE A 36 -7.49 5.06 -3.47
CA ILE A 36 -6.51 5.57 -2.51
C ILE A 36 -7.06 6.76 -1.73
N ARG A 37 -6.70 6.80 -0.46
CA ARG A 37 -6.86 7.95 0.43
C ARG A 37 -5.52 8.33 1.06
N ILE A 38 -5.40 9.59 1.47
CA ILE A 38 -4.25 10.13 2.19
C ILE A 38 -4.72 10.73 3.51
N TYR A 39 -3.96 10.51 4.57
CA TYR A 39 -4.20 11.14 5.87
C TYR A 39 -3.50 12.48 5.92
N GLN A 40 -4.27 13.56 5.93
CA GLN A 40 -3.74 14.92 5.85
C GLN A 40 -4.55 15.88 6.71
N HIS A 41 -3.93 17.01 7.04
CA HIS A 41 -4.59 18.07 7.78
C HIS A 41 -5.59 18.79 6.87
N ASN A 42 -6.87 18.83 7.25
CA ASN A 42 -7.88 19.60 6.53
C ASN A 42 -7.95 21.02 7.12
N ILE A 43 -7.58 22.01 6.31
CA ILE A 43 -7.55 23.43 6.70
C ILE A 43 -8.92 24.03 7.03
N LEU A 44 -10.01 23.48 6.50
CA LEU A 44 -11.37 23.97 6.74
C LEU A 44 -11.94 23.44 8.05
N SER A 45 -11.68 22.16 8.37
CA SER A 45 -12.14 21.55 9.61
C SER A 45 -11.15 21.72 10.76
N GLY A 46 -9.89 22.01 10.47
CA GLY A 46 -8.79 22.07 11.45
C GLY A 46 -8.43 20.70 12.03
N LEU A 47 -8.88 19.61 11.40
CA LEU A 47 -8.70 18.24 11.88
C LEU A 47 -7.92 17.40 10.86
N ASP A 48 -7.16 16.43 11.37
CA ASP A 48 -6.47 15.45 10.56
C ASP A 48 -7.45 14.37 10.11
N GLU A 49 -7.63 14.23 8.79
CA GLU A 49 -8.62 13.32 8.23
C GLU A 49 -8.14 12.62 6.96
N TRP A 50 -8.77 11.49 6.67
CA TRP A 50 -8.56 10.75 5.44
C TRP A 50 -9.27 11.44 4.28
N SER A 51 -8.49 12.02 3.38
CA SER A 51 -8.95 12.65 2.15
C SER A 51 -8.86 11.70 0.95
N VAL A 52 -9.78 11.85 0.01
CA VAL A 52 -9.85 11.00 -1.19
C VAL A 52 -8.84 11.46 -2.23
N ILE A 53 -8.00 10.55 -2.71
CA ILE A 53 -7.19 10.71 -3.94
C ILE A 53 -7.94 10.12 -5.15
N GLY A 54 -8.64 9.00 -4.93
CA GLY A 54 -9.45 8.31 -5.92
C GLY A 54 -8.76 7.09 -6.51
N TRP A 55 -9.26 6.61 -7.65
CA TRP A 55 -8.72 5.44 -8.34
C TRP A 55 -7.35 5.73 -8.97
N ARG A 56 -6.36 4.88 -8.68
CA ARG A 56 -5.00 4.92 -9.24
C ARG A 56 -4.56 3.52 -9.64
N ASN A 57 -3.59 3.42 -10.54
CA ASN A 57 -3.04 2.13 -10.95
C ASN A 57 -1.98 1.62 -9.95
N SER A 58 -1.51 0.39 -10.17
CA SER A 58 -0.43 -0.22 -9.40
C SER A 58 0.87 0.61 -9.41
N TYR A 59 1.23 1.24 -10.53
CA TYR A 59 2.43 2.09 -10.63
C TYR A 59 2.45 3.22 -9.59
N TYR A 60 1.32 3.89 -9.40
CA TYR A 60 1.21 4.94 -8.38
C TYR A 60 1.47 4.40 -6.96
N VAL A 61 0.94 3.22 -6.63
CA VAL A 61 1.19 2.59 -5.31
C VAL A 61 2.67 2.24 -5.16
N VAL A 62 3.29 1.71 -6.21
CA VAL A 62 4.72 1.41 -6.23
C VAL A 62 5.58 2.67 -6.03
N ASP A 63 5.21 3.78 -6.67
CA ASP A 63 5.94 5.04 -6.53
C ASP A 63 5.85 5.60 -5.10
N LEU A 64 4.69 5.48 -4.44
CA LEU A 64 4.55 5.82 -3.01
C LEU A 64 5.51 4.98 -2.15
N LEU A 65 5.51 3.66 -2.35
CA LEU A 65 6.36 2.74 -1.56
C LEU A 65 7.85 3.00 -1.81
N LYS A 66 8.26 3.28 -3.05
CA LYS A 66 9.64 3.68 -3.39
C LYS A 66 10.04 5.02 -2.78
N GLY A 67 9.09 5.94 -2.66
CA GLY A 67 9.28 7.23 -1.97
C GLY A 67 9.45 7.11 -0.46
N GLY A 68 9.24 5.92 0.12
CA GLY A 68 9.30 5.68 1.56
C GLY A 68 7.97 5.97 2.28
N GLU A 69 6.90 6.22 1.54
CA GLU A 69 5.58 6.48 2.11
C GLU A 69 4.96 5.20 2.69
N THR A 70 4.22 5.36 3.78
CA THR A 70 3.50 4.22 4.37
C THR A 70 2.12 4.08 3.74
N VAL A 71 1.85 2.90 3.17
CA VAL A 71 0.53 2.57 2.61
C VAL A 71 -0.08 1.42 3.43
N TYR A 72 -1.34 1.53 3.81
CA TYR A 72 -2.08 0.46 4.51
C TYR A 72 -3.15 -0.17 3.62
N SER A 73 -3.43 -1.44 3.84
CA SER A 73 -4.72 -2.03 3.49
C SER A 73 -5.79 -1.43 4.40
N ALA A 74 -7.00 -1.24 3.89
CA ALA A 74 -8.07 -0.70 4.72
C ALA A 74 -9.46 -1.14 4.26
N LYS A 75 -10.39 -1.20 5.21
CA LYS A 75 -11.83 -1.34 4.94
C LYS A 75 -12.49 0.03 4.98
N ALA A 76 -13.25 0.36 3.92
CA ALA A 76 -14.02 1.60 3.87
C ALA A 76 -15.01 1.69 5.03
N ASN A 77 -15.05 2.85 5.71
CA ASN A 77 -15.97 3.16 6.79
C ASN A 77 -16.24 4.69 6.83
N GLY A 78 -17.03 5.16 5.87
CA GLY A 78 -17.32 6.59 5.70
C GLY A 78 -16.06 7.43 5.49
N LYS A 79 -15.88 8.45 6.33
CA LYS A 79 -14.67 9.31 6.32
C LYS A 79 -13.45 8.63 6.92
N ASN A 80 -13.63 7.74 7.90
CA ASN A 80 -12.54 7.14 8.67
C ASN A 80 -12.42 5.63 8.39
N PRO A 81 -11.59 5.20 7.43
CA PRO A 81 -11.38 3.80 7.14
C PRO A 81 -10.79 3.03 8.32
N TYR A 82 -11.10 1.73 8.40
CA TYR A 82 -10.46 0.82 9.34
C TYR A 82 -9.18 0.28 8.71
N LEU A 83 -8.04 0.66 9.28
CA LEU A 83 -6.73 0.24 8.80
C LEU A 83 -6.46 -1.23 9.15
N GLY A 84 -5.90 -1.94 8.19
CA GLY A 84 -5.28 -3.24 8.34
C GLY A 84 -3.76 -3.10 8.27
N ASP A 85 -3.10 -4.12 7.72
CA ASP A 85 -1.64 -4.19 7.66
C ASP A 85 -1.06 -3.22 6.62
N LYS A 86 0.23 -2.92 6.80
CA LYS A 86 1.04 -2.18 5.82
C LYS A 86 1.14 -2.98 4.53
N ILE A 87 1.11 -2.27 3.41
CA ILE A 87 1.32 -2.81 2.09
C ILE A 87 2.81 -2.70 1.79
N GLU A 88 3.35 -3.77 1.23
CA GLU A 88 4.74 -3.88 0.82
C GLU A 88 4.81 -4.23 -0.66
N PHE A 89 5.93 -3.91 -1.29
CA PHE A 89 6.22 -4.32 -2.66
C PHE A 89 7.13 -5.54 -2.62
N GLU A 90 6.67 -6.66 -3.19
CA GLU A 90 7.48 -7.88 -3.32
C GLU A 90 7.99 -8.01 -4.75
N LEU A 91 9.31 -8.15 -4.90
CA LEU A 91 9.94 -8.57 -6.15
C LEU A 91 10.13 -10.08 -6.14
N ARG A 92 9.49 -10.78 -7.08
CA ARG A 92 9.63 -12.24 -7.24
C ARG A 92 10.40 -12.59 -8.51
N ILE A 93 11.43 -13.40 -8.36
CA ILE A 93 12.14 -14.03 -9.49
C ILE A 93 11.47 -15.36 -9.80
N ALA A 94 10.94 -15.52 -11.02
CA ALA A 94 10.13 -16.68 -11.42
C ALA A 94 10.92 -18.00 -11.34
N HIS A 95 12.19 -17.99 -11.75
CA HIS A 95 13.11 -19.10 -11.62
C HIS A 95 14.50 -18.59 -11.22
N ASN A 96 14.87 -18.76 -9.95
CA ASN A 96 16.19 -18.41 -9.42
C ASN A 96 17.14 -19.61 -9.52
N GLY A 97 17.54 -19.99 -10.74
CA GLY A 97 18.38 -21.18 -10.92
C GLY A 97 19.03 -21.38 -12.28
N VAL A 98 18.85 -20.45 -13.23
CA VAL A 98 19.52 -20.52 -14.53
C VAL A 98 20.73 -19.59 -14.50
N ASN A 99 21.92 -20.17 -14.70
CA ASN A 99 23.24 -19.54 -14.79
C ASN A 99 23.81 -18.90 -13.51
N TYR A 100 23.01 -18.18 -12.71
CA TYR A 100 23.47 -17.52 -11.49
C TYR A 100 22.35 -17.48 -10.45
N LYS A 101 22.57 -18.07 -9.27
CA LYS A 101 21.63 -17.89 -8.16
C LYS A 101 21.83 -16.51 -7.55
N ILE A 102 20.79 -15.93 -6.96
CA ILE A 102 20.90 -14.66 -6.21
C ILE A 102 22.04 -14.69 -5.18
N GLU A 103 22.22 -15.82 -4.48
CA GLU A 103 23.28 -16.00 -3.48
C GLU A 103 24.70 -15.95 -4.07
N ASP A 104 24.84 -16.21 -5.38
CA ASP A 104 26.11 -16.19 -6.10
C ASP A 104 26.39 -14.83 -6.76
N MET A 105 25.46 -13.86 -6.67
CA MET A 105 25.65 -12.52 -7.26
C MET A 105 26.65 -11.68 -6.45
N PRO A 106 27.54 -10.91 -7.11
CA PRO A 106 28.49 -10.05 -6.41
C PRO A 106 27.78 -8.99 -5.58
N THR A 107 28.28 -8.74 -4.37
CA THR A 107 27.61 -7.84 -3.41
C THR A 107 27.92 -6.36 -3.65
N LYS A 108 28.94 -6.02 -4.45
CA LYS A 108 29.35 -4.65 -4.83
C LYS A 108 30.14 -4.67 -6.16
N GLU A 109 29.95 -3.63 -6.98
CA GLU A 109 30.82 -3.24 -8.10
C GLU A 109 31.72 -2.06 -7.69
#